data_AF-A0A498QLG4-F1
#
_entry.id   AF-A0A498QLG4-F1
#
_cell.length_a   1.000
_cell.length_b   1.000
_cell.length_c   1.000
_cell.angle_alpha   90.00
_cell.angle_beta   90.00
_cell.angle_gamma   90.00
#
_symmetry.space_group_name_H-M   'P 1'
#
loop_
_entity.id
_entity.type
_entity.pdbx_description
1 polymer ?
#
loop_
_entity_poly.entity_id
_entity_poly.type
_entity_poly.pdbx_seq_one_letter_code
_entity_poly.pdbx_strand_id
1 'polypeptide(L)'
;MPAARPGIRCGIFGKGRSGYLRAKVAQEKLIEESQLPYSIVRATQFAEFTDAIAASMTVGDEVHVPDALIQPIAAADLAAEVARVAEGKPLGGIDNVGGPEKISFEQMARDVLARHGQAKTVVVDPDVGYFGTPLATNSLVTA
;
A
#
# COMPACT_ATOMS: atom_id res chain seq x y z
N MET A 1 -24.26 12.27 15.63
CA MET A 1 -23.30 12.23 14.50
C MET A 1 -22.03 11.58 15.01
N PRO A 2 -21.71 10.32 14.67
CA PRO A 2 -20.46 9.73 15.11
C PRO A 2 -19.30 10.35 14.34
N ALA A 3 -18.33 10.89 15.07
CA ALA A 3 -17.12 11.47 14.51
C ALA A 3 -16.34 10.43 13.70
N ALA A 4 -15.83 10.82 12.54
CA ALA A 4 -14.95 10.01 11.71
C ALA A 4 -13.75 9.54 12.55
N ARG A 5 -13.66 8.23 12.79
CA ARG A 5 -12.47 7.62 13.38
C ARG A 5 -11.30 7.83 12.42
N PRO A 6 -10.10 8.17 12.91
CA PRO A 6 -8.94 8.35 12.04
C PRO A 6 -8.56 7.00 11.44
N GLY A 7 -9.08 6.70 10.26
CA GLY A 7 -8.64 5.58 9.44
C GLY A 7 -7.20 5.81 8.97
N ILE A 8 -6.56 4.77 8.42
CA ILE A 8 -5.27 4.95 7.77
C ILE A 8 -5.37 6.14 6.81
N ARG A 9 -4.47 7.11 6.98
CA ARG A 9 -4.18 8.12 5.94
C ARG A 9 -3.39 7.46 4.82
N CYS A 10 -3.99 6.51 4.12
CA CYS A 10 -3.43 5.95 2.91
C CYS A 10 -3.66 7.02 1.84
N GLY A 11 -2.80 8.04 1.81
CA GLY A 11 -2.90 9.22 0.96
C GLY A 11 -2.90 8.89 -0.54
N ILE A 12 -2.50 7.67 -0.88
CA ILE A 12 -2.56 7.05 -2.19
C ILE A 12 -3.99 7.03 -2.74
N PHE A 13 -4.96 6.53 -1.98
CA PHE A 13 -6.29 6.27 -2.52
C PHE A 13 -7.03 7.59 -2.85
N GLY A 14 -6.96 8.60 -1.98
CA GLY A 14 -7.72 9.86 -2.17
C GLY A 14 -6.99 11.01 -2.88
N LYS A 15 -5.65 10.97 -3.00
CA LYS A 15 -4.84 12.12 -3.46
C LYS A 15 -3.76 11.75 -4.49
N GLY A 16 -3.97 10.71 -5.28
CA GLY A 16 -3.03 10.34 -6.34
C GLY A 16 -3.34 10.98 -7.69
N ARG A 17 -2.31 11.39 -8.46
CA ARG A 17 -2.47 11.65 -9.91
C ARG A 17 -2.83 10.38 -10.69
N SER A 18 -2.67 9.20 -10.08
CA SER A 18 -3.00 7.91 -10.68
C SER A 18 -4.50 7.74 -10.92
N GLY A 19 -4.88 7.45 -12.18
CA GLY A 19 -6.26 7.11 -12.53
C GLY A 19 -6.77 5.85 -11.86
N TYR A 20 -5.88 4.88 -11.61
CA TYR A 20 -6.21 3.64 -10.91
C TYR A 20 -6.67 3.90 -9.47
N LEU A 21 -5.92 4.72 -8.72
CA LEU A 21 -6.22 5.03 -7.32
C LEU A 21 -7.52 5.82 -7.18
N ARG A 22 -7.74 6.79 -8.07
CA ARG A 22 -9.00 7.54 -8.15
C ARG A 22 -10.18 6.62 -8.44
N ALA A 23 -10.03 5.65 -9.34
CA ALA A 23 -11.07 4.67 -9.63
C ALA A 23 -11.37 3.78 -8.40
N LYS A 24 -10.36 3.37 -7.64
CA LYS A 24 -10.56 2.61 -6.39
C LYS A 24 -11.32 3.40 -5.33
N VAL A 25 -10.99 4.68 -5.13
CA VAL A 25 -11.79 5.53 -4.23
C VAL A 25 -13.21 5.75 -4.72
N ALA A 26 -13.42 5.90 -6.02
CA ALA A 26 -14.76 5.99 -6.56
C ALA A 26 -15.57 4.70 -6.29
N GLN A 27 -14.94 3.52 -6.41
CA GLN A 27 -15.58 2.24 -6.07
C GLN A 27 -15.97 2.17 -4.59
N GLU A 28 -15.07 2.55 -3.68
CA GLU A 28 -15.35 2.55 -2.25
C GLU A 28 -16.49 3.50 -1.90
N LYS A 29 -16.48 4.72 -2.45
CA LYS A 29 -17.54 5.71 -2.24
C LYS A 29 -18.91 5.20 -2.70
N LEU A 30 -18.98 4.52 -3.84
CA LEU A 30 -20.24 3.93 -4.33
C LEU A 30 -20.77 2.86 -3.38
N ILE A 31 -19.89 2.07 -2.75
CA ILE A 31 -20.28 1.07 -1.74
C ILE A 31 -20.79 1.77 -0.48
N GLU A 32 -20.08 2.78 0.00
CA GLU A 32 -20.47 3.56 1.19
C GLU A 32 -21.84 4.23 1.01
N GLU A 33 -22.16 4.69 -0.20
CA GLU A 33 -23.42 5.35 -0.54
C GLU A 33 -24.59 4.38 -0.82
N SER A 34 -24.30 3.08 -0.99
CA SER A 34 -25.27 2.08 -1.47
C SER A 34 -26.41 1.71 -0.51
N GLN A 35 -26.36 2.17 0.76
CA GLN A 35 -27.27 1.77 1.86
C GLN A 35 -27.25 0.26 2.20
N LEU A 36 -26.43 -0.55 1.51
CA LEU A 36 -26.27 -1.97 1.82
C LEU A 36 -25.27 -2.15 2.97
N PRO A 37 -25.44 -3.16 3.84
CA PRO A 37 -24.40 -3.55 4.78
C PRO A 37 -23.12 -3.97 4.02
N TYR A 38 -21.98 -3.40 4.39
CA TYR A 38 -20.71 -3.67 3.71
C TYR A 38 -19.53 -3.78 4.68
N SER A 39 -18.46 -4.38 4.16
CA SER A 39 -17.12 -4.35 4.75
C SER A 39 -16.14 -4.05 3.62
N ILE A 40 -15.28 -3.05 3.78
CA ILE A 40 -14.18 -2.79 2.85
C ILE A 40 -12.89 -3.17 3.57
N VAL A 41 -12.08 -4.03 2.96
CA VAL A 41 -10.75 -4.39 3.47
C VAL A 41 -9.71 -3.73 2.58
N ARG A 42 -8.99 -2.73 3.11
CA ARG A 42 -7.90 -2.05 2.42
C ARG A 42 -6.56 -2.66 2.83
N ALA A 43 -5.88 -3.28 1.88
CA ALA A 43 -4.55 -3.82 2.09
C ALA A 43 -3.46 -2.81 1.70
N THR A 44 -2.30 -2.93 2.34
CA THR A 44 -1.04 -2.38 1.84
C THR A 44 -0.51 -3.22 0.66
N GLN A 45 0.68 -2.88 0.14
CA GLN A 45 1.27 -3.58 -1.03
C GLN A 45 1.56 -5.05 -0.73
N PHE A 46 1.44 -5.93 -1.71
CA PHE A 46 1.72 -7.35 -1.51
C PHE A 46 3.22 -7.63 -1.45
N ALA A 47 3.63 -8.48 -0.50
CA ALA A 47 5.02 -8.89 -0.33
C ALA A 47 5.57 -9.56 -1.60
N GLU A 48 4.72 -10.31 -2.29
CA GLU A 48 4.99 -11.01 -3.56
C GLU A 48 5.31 -10.05 -4.71
N PHE A 49 4.96 -8.75 -4.58
CA PHE A 49 5.26 -7.73 -5.58
C PHE A 49 6.49 -6.89 -5.27
N THR A 50 7.17 -7.10 -4.14
CA THR A 50 8.36 -6.31 -3.78
C THR A 50 9.45 -6.36 -4.84
N ASP A 51 9.66 -7.53 -5.48
CA ASP A 51 10.61 -7.69 -6.58
C ASP A 51 10.23 -6.83 -7.80
N ALA A 52 8.96 -6.86 -8.20
CA ALA A 52 8.45 -6.07 -9.33
C ALA A 52 8.48 -4.56 -9.03
N ILE A 53 8.21 -4.17 -7.78
CA ILE A 53 8.30 -2.77 -7.33
C ILE A 53 9.75 -2.28 -7.44
N ALA A 54 10.72 -3.02 -6.90
CA ALA A 54 12.14 -2.66 -7.00
C ALA A 54 12.62 -2.61 -8.45
N ALA A 55 12.19 -3.56 -9.29
CA ALA A 55 12.51 -3.56 -10.72
C ALA A 55 11.94 -2.31 -11.43
N SER A 56 10.73 -1.87 -11.08
CA SER A 56 10.12 -0.65 -11.65
C SER A 56 10.84 0.64 -11.26
N MET A 57 11.64 0.60 -10.19
CA MET A 57 12.45 1.69 -9.65
C MET A 57 13.91 1.64 -10.13
N THR A 58 14.27 0.62 -10.91
CA THR A 58 15.64 0.41 -11.37
C THR A 58 15.93 1.21 -12.64
N VAL A 59 16.99 2.03 -12.61
CA VAL A 59 17.52 2.79 -13.73
C VAL A 59 18.99 2.42 -13.90
N GLY A 60 19.30 1.61 -14.92
CA GLY A 60 20.66 1.09 -15.11
C GLY A 60 21.11 0.24 -13.92
N ASP A 61 22.16 0.69 -13.24
CA ASP A 61 22.76 0.03 -12.07
C ASP A 61 22.32 0.63 -10.72
N GLU A 62 21.34 1.53 -10.75
CA GLU A 62 20.78 2.18 -9.58
C GLU A 62 19.30 1.81 -9.38
N VAL A 63 18.87 1.75 -8.12
CA VAL A 63 17.45 1.61 -7.73
C VAL A 63 17.06 2.89 -7.00
N HIS A 64 16.26 3.73 -7.66
CA HIS A 64 15.82 5.02 -7.12
C HIS A 64 14.52 4.86 -6.38
N VAL A 65 14.56 5.02 -5.06
CA VAL A 65 13.43 4.77 -4.17
C VAL A 65 12.92 6.07 -3.52
N PRO A 66 11.61 6.20 -3.28
CA PRO A 66 11.07 7.35 -2.56
C PRO A 66 11.53 7.36 -1.09
N ASP A 67 11.65 8.56 -0.51
CA ASP A 67 11.81 8.74 0.94
C ASP A 67 10.47 8.51 1.68
N ALA A 68 10.04 7.26 1.73
CA ALA A 68 8.79 6.84 2.35
C ALA A 68 8.86 5.44 2.96
N LEU A 69 7.82 5.10 3.72
CA LEU A 69 7.61 3.77 4.28
C LEU A 69 6.64 2.96 3.42
N ILE A 70 6.86 1.64 3.41
CA ILE A 70 6.00 0.62 2.86
C ILE A 70 5.80 -0.47 3.93
N GLN A 71 4.65 -1.15 3.92
CA GLN A 71 4.36 -2.21 4.88
C GLN A 71 3.83 -3.45 4.14
N PRO A 72 4.70 -4.22 3.46
CA PRO A 72 4.26 -5.29 2.57
C PRO A 72 3.52 -6.39 3.32
N ILE A 73 2.33 -6.78 2.85
CA ILE A 73 1.51 -7.86 3.42
C ILE A 73 1.57 -9.10 2.54
N ALA A 74 1.72 -10.30 3.12
CA ALA A 74 1.61 -11.54 2.35
C ALA A 74 0.17 -11.76 1.88
N ALA A 75 -0.01 -12.25 0.66
CA ALA A 75 -1.35 -12.50 0.12
C ALA A 75 -2.14 -13.51 0.97
N ALA A 76 -1.44 -14.49 1.58
CA ALA A 76 -2.04 -15.46 2.49
C ALA A 76 -2.62 -14.81 3.75
N ASP A 77 -1.90 -13.87 4.35
CA ASP A 77 -2.34 -13.17 5.57
C ASP A 77 -3.55 -12.27 5.26
N LEU A 78 -3.51 -11.57 4.13
CA LEU A 78 -4.66 -10.78 3.67
C LEU A 78 -5.88 -11.66 3.39
N ALA A 79 -5.69 -12.82 2.75
CA ALA A 79 -6.79 -13.74 2.46
C ALA A 79 -7.45 -14.25 3.75
N ALA A 80 -6.67 -14.58 4.77
CA ALA A 80 -7.18 -14.97 6.08
C ALA A 80 -8.01 -13.84 6.71
N GLU A 81 -7.55 -12.59 6.59
CA GLU A 81 -8.25 -11.43 7.13
C GLU A 81 -9.56 -11.12 6.38
N VAL A 82 -9.55 -11.23 5.05
CA VAL A 82 -10.76 -11.12 4.23
C VAL A 82 -11.77 -12.21 4.59
N ALA A 83 -11.33 -13.46 4.77
CA ALA A 83 -12.20 -14.56 5.19
C ALA A 83 -12.83 -14.28 6.56
N ARG A 84 -12.02 -13.84 7.53
CA ARG A 84 -12.48 -13.45 8.87
C ARG A 84 -13.54 -12.35 8.83
N VAL A 85 -13.32 -11.31 8.00
CA VAL A 85 -14.28 -10.21 7.84
C VAL A 85 -15.56 -10.68 7.15
N ALA A 86 -15.45 -11.57 6.15
CA ALA A 86 -16.59 -12.10 5.41
C ALA A 86 -17.49 -13.02 6.25
N GLU A 87 -16.92 -13.81 7.17
CA GLU A 87 -17.66 -14.67 8.10
C GLU A 87 -18.33 -13.88 9.24
N GLY A 88 -17.87 -12.65 9.48
CA GLY A 88 -18.39 -11.77 10.51
C GLY A 88 -19.65 -10.99 10.11
N LYS A 89 -20.12 -10.14 11.04
CA LYS A 89 -21.11 -9.12 10.69
C LYS A 89 -20.44 -8.04 9.82
N PRO A 90 -21.16 -7.45 8.84
CA PRO A 90 -20.65 -6.32 8.07
C PRO A 90 -20.12 -5.22 8.99
N LEU A 91 -18.91 -4.72 8.70
CA LEU A 91 -18.23 -3.74 9.54
C LEU A 91 -18.92 -2.37 9.50
N GLY A 92 -19.69 -2.10 8.43
CA GLY A 92 -20.26 -0.78 8.17
C GLY A 92 -19.18 0.27 7.94
N GLY A 93 -18.04 -0.15 7.40
CA GLY A 93 -16.87 0.69 7.25
C GLY A 93 -15.67 -0.03 6.63
N ILE A 94 -14.53 0.62 6.78
CA ILE A 94 -13.26 0.19 6.20
C ILE A 94 -12.37 -0.34 7.31
N ASP A 95 -11.95 -1.60 7.17
CA ASP A 95 -10.80 -2.13 7.88
C ASP A 95 -9.56 -1.94 7.03
N ASN A 96 -8.45 -1.62 7.67
CA ASN A 96 -7.21 -1.49 6.95
C ASN A 96 -6.13 -2.40 7.52
N VAL A 97 -5.53 -3.17 6.63
CA VAL A 97 -4.67 -4.30 6.96
C VAL A 97 -3.32 -4.06 6.33
N GLY A 98 -2.27 -4.13 7.13
CA GLY A 98 -0.90 -4.08 6.66
C GLY A 98 -0.13 -5.31 7.10
N GLY A 99 1.00 -5.54 6.45
CA GLY A 99 1.92 -6.58 6.86
C GLY A 99 2.55 -6.33 8.22
N PRO A 100 3.38 -7.27 8.69
CA PRO A 100 3.90 -7.25 10.06
C PRO A 100 4.82 -6.05 10.33
N GLU A 101 5.54 -5.56 9.33
CA GLU A 101 6.59 -4.57 9.51
C GLU A 101 6.46 -3.38 8.57
N LYS A 102 6.64 -2.17 9.12
CA LYS A 102 6.77 -0.92 8.36
C LYS A 102 8.27 -0.71 8.09
N ILE A 103 8.67 -0.76 6.82
CA ILE A 103 10.07 -0.64 6.39
C ILE A 103 10.22 0.54 5.43
N SER A 104 11.43 1.07 5.27
CA SER A 104 11.70 2.05 4.22
C SER A 104 11.71 1.37 2.84
N PHE A 105 11.43 2.13 1.78
CA PHE A 105 11.64 1.61 0.42
C PHE A 105 13.11 1.26 0.16
N GLU A 106 14.05 1.97 0.80
CA GLU A 106 15.47 1.63 0.76
C GLU A 106 15.72 0.21 1.28
N GLN A 107 15.20 -0.11 2.47
CA GLN A 107 15.34 -1.44 3.05
C GLN A 107 14.71 -2.50 2.15
N MET A 108 13.48 -2.26 1.67
CA MET A 108 12.80 -3.16 0.74
C MET A 108 13.64 -3.44 -0.52
N ALA A 109 14.22 -2.39 -1.13
CA ALA A 109 15.06 -2.54 -2.32
C ALA A 109 16.35 -3.32 -2.02
N ARG A 110 17.02 -3.03 -0.89
CA ARG A 110 18.21 -3.77 -0.45
C ARG A 110 17.90 -5.24 -0.23
N ASP A 111 16.77 -5.57 0.38
CA ASP A 111 16.35 -6.96 0.59
C ASP A 111 16.07 -7.69 -0.71
N VAL A 112 15.42 -7.04 -1.68
CA VAL A 112 15.22 -7.60 -3.03
C VAL A 112 16.56 -7.89 -3.69
N LEU A 113 17.47 -6.91 -3.71
CA LEU A 113 18.80 -7.05 -4.34
C LEU A 113 19.61 -8.18 -3.70
N ALA A 114 19.59 -8.27 -2.36
CA ALA A 114 20.27 -9.33 -1.61
C ALA A 114 19.72 -10.72 -1.95
N ARG A 115 18.38 -10.88 -2.05
CA ARG A 115 17.76 -12.15 -2.46
C ARG A 115 18.16 -12.60 -3.87
N HIS A 116 18.36 -11.65 -4.78
CA HIS A 116 18.75 -11.92 -6.17
C HIS A 116 20.27 -11.93 -6.40
N GLY A 117 21.08 -11.67 -5.37
CA GLY A 117 22.55 -11.60 -5.49
C GLY A 117 23.03 -10.43 -6.37
N GLN A 118 22.27 -9.35 -6.44
CA GLN A 118 22.56 -8.19 -7.28
C GLN A 118 23.32 -7.10 -6.51
N ALA A 119 24.39 -6.57 -7.11
CA ALA A 119 25.19 -5.47 -6.55
C ALA A 119 24.81 -4.15 -7.25
N LYS A 120 23.60 -3.65 -7.00
CA LYS A 120 23.13 -2.34 -7.46
C LYS A 120 23.17 -1.31 -6.33
N THR A 121 23.34 -0.04 -6.67
CA THR A 121 23.27 1.06 -5.70
C THR A 121 21.82 1.42 -5.43
N VAL A 122 21.42 1.52 -4.16
CA VAL A 122 20.10 2.05 -3.80
C VAL A 122 20.26 3.54 -3.48
N VAL A 123 19.47 4.38 -4.16
CA VAL A 123 19.48 5.83 -4.03
C VAL A 123 18.12 6.28 -3.52
N VAL A 124 18.09 6.95 -2.37
CA VAL A 124 16.87 7.57 -1.84
C VAL A 124 16.68 8.92 -2.51
N ASP A 125 15.58 9.09 -3.22
CA ASP A 125 15.23 10.29 -3.97
C ASP A 125 13.83 10.77 -3.56
N PRO A 126 13.71 11.90 -2.83
CA PRO A 126 12.42 12.46 -2.41
C PRO A 126 11.50 12.88 -3.57
N ASP A 127 12.05 13.15 -4.75
CA ASP A 127 11.29 13.56 -5.93
C ASP A 127 10.74 12.36 -6.72
N VAL A 128 11.22 11.14 -6.42
CA VAL A 128 10.69 9.91 -7.01
C VAL A 128 9.34 9.58 -6.36
N GLY A 129 8.32 9.49 -7.21
CA GLY A 129 7.00 9.01 -6.80
C GLY A 129 6.85 7.50 -6.96
N TYR A 130 5.88 6.93 -6.24
CA TYR A 130 5.45 5.56 -6.43
C TYR A 130 4.47 5.47 -7.60
N PHE A 131 4.87 4.78 -8.67
CA PHE A 131 4.13 4.73 -9.94
C PHE A 131 3.69 6.12 -10.42
N GLY A 132 4.62 7.08 -10.37
CA GLY A 132 4.40 8.47 -10.77
C GLY A 132 3.54 9.30 -9.80
N THR A 133 3.15 8.76 -8.65
CA THR A 133 2.40 9.46 -7.61
C THR A 133 3.32 9.88 -6.47
N PRO A 134 3.39 11.18 -6.11
CA PRO A 134 4.15 11.63 -4.95
C PRO A 134 3.69 10.91 -3.67
N LEU A 135 4.64 10.51 -2.83
CA LEU A 135 4.35 9.87 -1.55
C LEU A 135 4.67 10.78 -0.38
N ALA A 136 3.77 10.79 0.61
CA ALA A 136 4.15 11.21 1.95
C ALA A 136 4.72 10.01 2.70
N THR A 137 5.59 10.25 3.68
CA THR A 137 6.33 9.20 4.41
C THR A 137 5.46 8.04 4.88
N ASN A 138 4.28 8.33 5.46
CA ASN A 138 3.39 7.31 6.04
C ASN A 138 2.17 6.99 5.16
N SER A 139 2.23 7.27 3.86
CA SER A 139 1.06 7.13 2.97
C SER A 139 0.78 5.71 2.48
N LEU A 140 1.70 4.76 2.69
CA LEU A 140 1.62 3.35 2.26
C LEU A 140 1.68 2.35 3.44
N VAL A 141 1.47 2.84 4.65
CA VAL A 141 1.51 2.04 5.88
C VAL A 141 0.26 2.30 6.72
N THR A 142 -0.05 1.39 7.62
CA THR A 142 -1.11 1.56 8.61
C THR A 142 -0.83 2.69 9.58
N ALA A 143 -1.90 3.21 10.20
CA ALA A 143 -1.81 4.28 11.19
C ALA A 143 -1.01 3.83 12.43
#